data_AF-A0A8T2TY21-F1
#
_entry.id   AF-A0A8T2TY21-F1
#
_cell.length_a   1.000
_cell.length_b   1.000
_cell.length_c   1.000
_cell.angle_alpha   90.00
_cell.angle_beta   90.00
_cell.angle_gamma   90.00
#
_symmetry.space_group_name_H-M   'P 1'
#
loop_
_entity.id
_entity.type
_entity.pdbx_description
1 polymer ?
#
loop_
_entity_poly.entity_id
_entity_poly.type
_entity_poly.pdbx_seq_one_letter_code
_entity_poly.pdbx_strand_id
1 'polypeptide(L)'
;MVRFEVAEKVGPDVHCRCTDPGLLLPRANLTFWRGGHLVREGNSMLPTISSKDWIDIDFGIAQGVDFIAISFVKTADVIKHLKSYIAARSPQRLIGVLAKIESCESLKNLKDIILVSDGAMVARGDLGAQIPLEQVPSVQQEVVQLCRQLNKPVIVASQLLESMIEFPTPTRAEVADVSEMVRQRVDALMLSGESAMGKFPDKALNVLRTVSLRIEEWCREEKLHQHATLQQLATSLTDQISEQICNAGALMANKLEADAIFVFTKGGHMASLLSRNRPDCPIFAFTDSKDVRINLNLRWGLIPFRLDFSEDIELNLRRTFSLLKARGMIKTGDLIIAVSDIAPSNQSNMLQSIQVRKIP
;
A
#
# COMPACT_ATOMS: atom_id res chain seq x y z
N MET A 1 23.65 -7.01 -13.74
CA MET A 1 23.52 -5.79 -14.57
C MET A 1 24.76 -5.71 -15.46
N VAL A 2 24.63 -5.28 -16.71
CA VAL A 2 25.78 -5.08 -17.63
C VAL A 2 25.90 -3.59 -17.89
N ARG A 3 27.11 -3.04 -17.88
CA ARG A 3 27.34 -1.62 -18.19
C ARG A 3 28.20 -1.45 -19.43
N PHE A 4 27.80 -0.48 -20.24
CA PHE A 4 28.47 -0.11 -21.46
C PHE A 4 28.72 1.40 -21.47
N GLU A 5 29.88 1.79 -21.95
CA GLU A 5 30.24 3.19 -22.22
C GLU A 5 30.19 3.43 -23.73
N VAL A 6 29.47 4.47 -24.15
CA VAL A 6 29.36 4.84 -25.57
C VAL A 6 30.70 5.38 -26.05
N ALA A 7 31.32 4.69 -27.01
CA ALA A 7 32.58 5.11 -27.61
C ALA A 7 32.34 6.05 -28.80
N GLU A 8 31.43 5.66 -29.71
CA GLU A 8 31.08 6.45 -30.87
C GLU A 8 29.66 6.13 -31.37
N LYS A 9 29.08 7.05 -32.13
CA LYS A 9 27.82 6.85 -32.86
C LYS A 9 28.13 6.75 -34.34
N VAL A 10 27.74 5.65 -34.97
CA VAL A 10 27.98 5.38 -36.40
C VAL A 10 26.62 5.24 -37.08
N GLY A 11 26.12 6.33 -37.67
CA GLY A 11 24.78 6.34 -38.28
C GLY A 11 23.66 6.05 -37.26
N PRO A 12 22.83 5.00 -37.47
CA PRO A 12 21.81 4.58 -36.51
C PRO A 12 22.38 3.75 -35.34
N ASP A 13 23.60 3.24 -35.48
CA ASP A 13 24.21 2.34 -34.52
C ASP A 13 25.03 3.10 -33.48
N VAL A 14 25.17 2.48 -32.31
CA VAL A 14 26.00 2.98 -31.21
C VAL A 14 27.03 1.91 -30.88
N HIS A 15 28.30 2.25 -31.04
CA HIS A 15 29.40 1.39 -30.62
C HIS A 15 29.73 1.68 -29.16
N CYS A 16 29.65 0.64 -28.34
CA CYS A 16 29.91 0.75 -26.91
C CYS A 16 31.01 -0.20 -26.47
N ARG A 17 31.81 0.24 -25.50
CA ARG A 17 32.75 -0.59 -24.77
C ARG A 17 32.07 -1.15 -23.51
N CYS A 18 32.12 -2.46 -23.30
CA CYS A 18 31.65 -3.05 -22.04
C CYS A 18 32.63 -2.67 -20.91
N THR A 19 32.11 -2.05 -19.86
CA THR A 19 32.90 -1.66 -18.67
C THR A 19 32.68 -2.64 -17.54
N ASP A 20 31.44 -3.10 -17.35
CA ASP A 20 31.06 -4.07 -16.33
C ASP A 20 30.39 -5.27 -17.02
N PRO A 21 31.09 -6.41 -17.18
CA PRO A 21 30.56 -7.57 -17.86
C PRO A 21 29.48 -8.28 -17.01
N GLY A 22 28.55 -8.95 -17.70
CA GLY A 22 27.53 -9.77 -17.06
C GLY A 22 26.62 -10.46 -18.08
N LEU A 23 25.64 -11.21 -17.59
CA LEU A 23 24.68 -11.89 -18.45
C LEU A 23 23.64 -10.90 -18.99
N LEU A 24 23.53 -10.81 -20.31
CA LEU A 24 22.48 -10.05 -21.00
C LEU A 24 21.41 -11.02 -21.50
N LEU A 25 20.22 -10.97 -20.91
CA LEU A 25 19.09 -11.79 -21.33
C LEU A 25 18.30 -11.11 -22.46
N PRO A 26 17.59 -11.87 -23.31
CA PRO A 26 16.70 -11.30 -24.32
C PRO A 26 15.67 -10.35 -23.68
N ARG A 27 15.39 -9.22 -24.36
CA ARG A 27 14.42 -8.19 -23.92
C ARG A 27 14.78 -7.52 -22.58
N ALA A 28 16.05 -7.48 -22.21
CA ALA A 28 16.51 -6.70 -21.06
C ALA A 28 16.20 -5.20 -21.23
N ASN A 29 15.80 -4.56 -20.13
CA ASN A 29 15.57 -3.12 -20.10
C ASN A 29 16.89 -2.35 -20.29
N LEU A 30 16.84 -1.25 -21.03
CA LEU A 30 17.99 -0.39 -21.29
C LEU A 30 17.74 1.01 -20.72
N THR A 31 18.75 1.56 -20.05
CA THR A 31 18.75 2.93 -19.53
C THR A 31 20.02 3.65 -19.97
N PHE A 32 19.88 4.90 -20.40
CA PHE A 32 21.00 5.69 -20.91
C PHE A 32 21.37 6.79 -19.92
N TRP A 33 22.66 6.92 -19.63
CA TRP A 33 23.19 7.87 -18.66
C TRP A 33 24.28 8.73 -19.29
N ARG A 34 24.31 10.04 -18.97
CA ARG A 34 25.33 11.00 -19.40
C ARG A 34 25.66 11.92 -18.23
N GLY A 35 26.94 11.97 -17.84
CA GLY A 35 27.40 12.83 -16.75
C GLY A 35 26.69 12.59 -15.41
N GLY A 36 26.39 11.33 -15.07
CA GLY A 36 25.68 10.99 -13.83
C GLY A 36 24.17 11.25 -13.85
N HIS A 37 23.61 11.65 -15.00
CA HIS A 37 22.17 11.87 -15.16
C HIS A 37 21.57 10.98 -16.24
N LEU A 38 20.35 10.52 -16.01
CA LEU A 38 19.58 9.77 -17.00
C LEU A 38 19.27 10.65 -18.24
N VAL A 39 19.55 10.14 -19.44
CA VAL A 39 19.24 10.75 -20.72
C VAL A 39 17.79 10.46 -21.10
N ARG A 40 16.97 11.51 -21.24
CA ARG A 40 15.50 11.40 -21.29
C ARG A 40 14.87 11.53 -22.67
N GLU A 41 15.62 11.98 -23.68
CA GLU A 41 15.04 12.59 -24.89
C GLU A 41 14.32 11.63 -25.85
N GLY A 42 14.35 10.31 -25.64
CA GLY A 42 13.68 9.33 -26.51
C GLY A 42 12.37 8.71 -25.99
N ASN A 43 12.25 8.49 -24.67
CA ASN A 43 11.13 7.71 -24.10
C ASN A 43 9.98 8.58 -23.55
N SER A 44 10.10 9.90 -23.63
CA SER A 44 9.03 10.83 -23.26
C SER A 44 7.80 10.70 -24.19
N MET A 45 8.00 10.26 -25.44
CA MET A 45 6.96 10.10 -26.46
C MET A 45 6.09 8.85 -26.30
N LEU A 46 6.55 7.82 -25.56
CA LEU A 46 5.75 6.62 -25.36
C LEU A 46 4.62 6.88 -24.35
N PRO A 47 3.37 6.54 -24.69
CA PRO A 47 2.26 6.67 -23.76
C PRO A 47 2.49 5.76 -22.56
N THR A 48 2.10 6.20 -21.36
CA THR A 48 2.19 5.36 -20.15
C THR A 48 1.33 4.10 -20.27
N ILE A 49 0.21 4.18 -20.99
CA ILE A 49 -0.68 3.05 -21.25
C ILE A 49 -0.73 2.85 -22.76
N SER A 50 -0.14 1.76 -23.23
CA SER A 50 -0.12 1.37 -24.64
C SER A 50 -1.46 0.79 -25.08
N SER A 51 -1.65 0.61 -26.40
CA SER A 51 -2.82 -0.09 -26.94
C SER A 51 -2.98 -1.51 -26.41
N LYS A 52 -1.87 -2.21 -26.12
CA LYS A 52 -1.90 -3.53 -25.51
C LYS A 52 -2.37 -3.45 -24.06
N ASP A 53 -1.87 -2.48 -23.30
CA ASP A 53 -2.23 -2.33 -21.88
C ASP A 53 -3.73 -2.10 -21.70
N TRP A 54 -4.38 -1.36 -22.62
CA TRP A 54 -5.85 -1.21 -22.60
C TRP A 54 -6.60 -2.54 -22.77
N ILE A 55 -6.08 -3.45 -23.58
CA ILE A 55 -6.64 -4.80 -23.75
C ILE A 55 -6.48 -5.60 -22.45
N ASP A 56 -5.31 -5.53 -21.82
CA ASP A 56 -5.04 -6.20 -20.55
C ASP A 56 -5.89 -5.62 -19.40
N ILE A 57 -6.15 -4.30 -19.41
CA ILE A 57 -7.06 -3.63 -18.47
C ILE A 57 -8.49 -4.14 -18.65
N ASP A 58 -9.00 -4.21 -19.89
CA ASP A 58 -10.34 -4.73 -20.16
C ASP A 58 -10.46 -6.21 -19.74
N PHE A 59 -9.42 -7.00 -19.97
CA PHE A 59 -9.33 -8.37 -19.47
C PHE A 59 -9.37 -8.41 -17.95
N GLY A 60 -8.58 -7.59 -17.25
CA GLY A 60 -8.56 -7.52 -15.79
C GLY A 60 -9.92 -7.13 -15.20
N ILE A 61 -10.60 -6.15 -15.80
CA ILE A 61 -11.97 -5.76 -15.41
C ILE A 61 -12.92 -6.95 -15.55
N ALA A 62 -12.86 -7.67 -16.68
CA ALA A 62 -13.71 -8.84 -16.93
C ALA A 62 -13.42 -10.01 -15.97
N GLN A 63 -12.16 -10.22 -15.58
CA GLN A 63 -11.78 -11.20 -14.57
C GLN A 63 -12.09 -10.75 -13.14
N GLY A 64 -12.45 -9.48 -12.96
CA GLY A 64 -12.86 -8.97 -11.68
C GLY A 64 -11.72 -8.76 -10.69
N VAL A 65 -10.58 -8.26 -11.19
CA VAL A 65 -9.46 -7.85 -10.33
C VAL A 65 -9.89 -6.73 -9.37
N ASP A 66 -9.27 -6.70 -8.19
CA ASP A 66 -9.57 -5.69 -7.17
C ASP A 66 -8.66 -4.46 -7.28
N PHE A 67 -7.47 -4.63 -7.86
CA PHE A 67 -6.50 -3.57 -8.07
C PHE A 67 -5.85 -3.67 -9.45
N ILE A 68 -5.55 -2.51 -10.03
CA ILE A 68 -4.72 -2.38 -11.24
C ILE A 68 -3.52 -1.50 -10.88
N ALA A 69 -2.32 -2.06 -10.98
CA ALA A 69 -1.07 -1.32 -10.78
C ALA A 69 -0.50 -0.89 -12.13
N ILE A 70 -0.31 0.42 -12.35
CA ILE A 70 0.20 0.97 -13.60
C ILE A 70 1.69 1.27 -13.49
N SER A 71 2.46 0.75 -14.44
CA SER A 71 3.92 0.92 -14.52
C SER A 71 4.29 2.29 -15.12
N PHE A 72 5.46 2.80 -14.74
CA PHE A 72 6.06 4.02 -15.28
C PHE A 72 5.12 5.22 -15.34
N VAL A 73 4.36 5.46 -14.26
CA VAL A 73 3.40 6.58 -14.18
C VAL A 73 4.15 7.91 -14.20
N LYS A 74 3.87 8.75 -15.20
CA LYS A 74 4.57 10.03 -15.39
C LYS A 74 3.78 11.22 -14.85
N THR A 75 2.44 11.18 -14.92
CA THR A 75 1.55 12.29 -14.56
C THR A 75 0.27 11.81 -13.90
N ALA A 76 -0.37 12.70 -13.13
CA ALA A 76 -1.65 12.43 -12.48
C ALA A 76 -2.79 12.15 -13.48
N ASP A 77 -2.75 12.75 -14.66
CA ASP A 77 -3.82 12.62 -15.65
C ASP A 77 -3.94 11.20 -16.22
N VAL A 78 -2.84 10.45 -16.30
CA VAL A 78 -2.89 9.02 -16.66
C VAL A 78 -3.76 8.24 -15.68
N ILE A 79 -3.58 8.50 -14.38
CA ILE A 79 -4.34 7.83 -13.33
C ILE A 79 -5.81 8.24 -13.37
N LYS A 80 -6.09 9.55 -13.49
CA LYS A 80 -7.48 10.05 -13.62
C LYS A 80 -8.18 9.44 -14.81
N HIS A 81 -7.53 9.40 -15.98
CA HIS A 81 -8.10 8.84 -17.19
C HIS A 81 -8.42 7.35 -17.01
N LEU A 82 -7.49 6.57 -16.46
CA LEU A 82 -7.72 5.15 -16.19
C LEU A 82 -8.88 4.94 -15.20
N LYS A 83 -8.95 5.73 -14.11
CA LYS A 83 -10.06 5.63 -13.15
C LYS A 83 -11.41 5.93 -13.80
N SER A 84 -11.50 6.97 -14.63
CA SER A 84 -12.71 7.28 -15.40
C SER A 84 -13.09 6.15 -16.36
N TYR A 85 -12.10 5.55 -17.03
CA TYR A 85 -12.31 4.43 -17.94
C TYR A 85 -12.83 3.18 -17.23
N ILE A 86 -12.25 2.83 -16.08
CA ILE A 86 -12.70 1.72 -15.22
C ILE A 86 -14.12 1.98 -14.72
N ALA A 87 -14.41 3.17 -14.21
CA ALA A 87 -15.73 3.52 -13.68
C ALA A 87 -16.83 3.42 -14.75
N ALA A 88 -16.53 3.78 -16.00
CA ALA A 88 -17.46 3.65 -17.11
C ALA A 88 -17.74 2.18 -17.50
N ARG A 89 -16.75 1.28 -17.36
CA ARG A 89 -16.86 -0.13 -17.75
C ARG A 89 -17.36 -1.04 -16.63
N SER A 90 -17.12 -0.68 -15.38
CA SER A 90 -17.47 -1.48 -14.21
C SER A 90 -18.05 -0.60 -13.08
N PRO A 91 -19.18 0.08 -13.31
CA PRO A 91 -19.74 1.06 -12.38
C PRO A 91 -20.17 0.47 -11.02
N GLN A 92 -20.36 -0.85 -10.96
CA GLN A 92 -20.80 -1.56 -9.75
C GLN A 92 -19.65 -2.10 -8.91
N ARG A 93 -18.40 -2.02 -9.40
CA ARG A 93 -17.24 -2.54 -8.66
C ARG A 93 -16.25 -1.46 -8.30
N LEU A 94 -15.62 -1.63 -7.15
CA LEU A 94 -14.52 -0.77 -6.71
C LEU A 94 -13.19 -1.43 -7.05
N ILE A 95 -12.60 -1.03 -8.18
CA ILE A 95 -11.24 -1.43 -8.59
C ILE A 95 -10.28 -0.29 -8.26
N GLY A 96 -9.32 -0.54 -7.38
CA GLY A 96 -8.33 0.45 -6.97
C GLY A 96 -7.22 0.61 -8.03
N VAL A 97 -6.75 1.83 -8.24
CA VAL A 97 -5.62 2.11 -9.14
C VAL A 97 -4.38 2.47 -8.33
N LEU A 98 -3.33 1.67 -8.47
CA LEU A 98 -2.04 1.87 -7.80
C LEU A 98 -1.02 2.44 -8.79
N ALA A 99 -0.40 3.56 -8.46
CA ALA A 99 0.70 4.10 -9.26
C ALA A 99 2.02 3.45 -8.87
N LYS A 100 2.72 2.83 -9.81
CA LYS A 100 4.09 2.35 -9.58
C LYS A 100 5.05 3.54 -9.74
N ILE A 101 5.79 3.83 -8.67
CA ILE A 101 6.79 4.90 -8.59
C ILE A 101 8.13 4.29 -8.98
N GLU A 102 8.51 4.52 -10.24
CA GLU A 102 9.59 3.76 -10.90
C GLU A 102 10.52 4.66 -11.71
N SER A 103 10.15 5.93 -11.94
CA SER A 103 10.84 6.81 -12.87
C SER A 103 11.12 8.18 -12.26
N CYS A 104 12.13 8.87 -12.79
CA CYS A 104 12.41 10.25 -12.43
C CYS A 104 11.19 11.19 -12.66
N GLU A 105 10.38 10.94 -13.68
CA GLU A 105 9.15 11.68 -13.97
C GLU A 105 8.12 11.47 -12.86
N SER A 106 7.98 10.23 -12.38
CA SER A 106 7.12 9.91 -11.22
C SER A 106 7.52 10.73 -10.00
N LEU A 107 8.84 10.87 -9.74
CA LEU A 107 9.34 11.64 -8.60
C LEU A 107 9.07 13.14 -8.72
N LYS A 108 9.20 13.72 -9.92
CA LYS A 108 8.90 15.14 -10.16
C LYS A 108 7.43 15.48 -9.90
N ASN A 109 6.52 14.56 -10.21
CA ASN A 109 5.07 14.74 -10.08
C ASN A 109 4.48 13.92 -8.92
N LEU A 110 5.32 13.55 -7.94
CA LEU A 110 5.02 12.49 -6.97
C LEU A 110 3.73 12.75 -6.19
N LYS A 111 3.61 13.97 -5.63
CA LYS A 111 2.46 14.37 -4.82
C LYS A 111 1.16 14.31 -5.61
N ASP A 112 1.15 14.85 -6.82
CA ASP A 112 -0.06 14.90 -7.66
C ASP A 112 -0.48 13.51 -8.11
N ILE A 113 0.48 12.63 -8.44
CA ILE A 113 0.22 11.23 -8.77
C ILE A 113 -0.40 10.49 -7.58
N ILE A 114 0.22 10.57 -6.39
CA ILE A 114 -0.27 9.87 -5.19
C ILE A 114 -1.66 10.37 -4.80
N LEU A 115 -1.91 11.69 -4.89
CA LEU A 115 -3.18 12.30 -4.49
C LEU A 115 -4.37 11.68 -5.25
N VAL A 116 -4.22 11.48 -6.56
CA VAL A 116 -5.30 10.96 -7.43
C VAL A 116 -5.36 9.43 -7.48
N SER A 117 -4.29 8.75 -7.07
CA SER A 117 -4.20 7.29 -6.99
C SER A 117 -4.94 6.73 -5.77
N ASP A 118 -5.31 5.46 -5.81
CA ASP A 118 -5.88 4.76 -4.64
C ASP A 118 -4.79 4.22 -3.71
N GLY A 119 -3.55 4.14 -4.21
CA GLY A 119 -2.32 3.84 -3.49
C GLY A 119 -1.11 3.94 -4.40
N ALA A 120 0.06 3.61 -3.86
CA ALA A 120 1.31 3.61 -4.63
C ALA A 120 2.11 2.34 -4.39
N MET A 121 3.01 2.03 -5.32
CA MET A 121 3.98 0.95 -5.19
C MET A 121 5.37 1.50 -5.51
N VAL A 122 6.30 1.43 -4.56
CA VAL A 122 7.72 1.73 -4.82
C VAL A 122 8.35 0.49 -5.47
N ALA A 123 8.57 0.52 -6.78
CA ALA A 123 9.22 -0.59 -7.47
C ALA A 123 10.73 -0.34 -7.57
N ARG A 124 11.45 -0.86 -6.58
CA ARG A 124 12.85 -0.49 -6.31
C ARG A 124 13.81 -0.92 -7.42
N GLY A 125 13.50 -2.04 -8.10
CA GLY A 125 14.29 -2.54 -9.22
C GLY A 125 14.34 -1.55 -10.39
N ASP A 126 13.17 -1.12 -10.88
CA ASP A 126 13.09 -0.14 -11.97
C ASP A 126 13.55 1.25 -11.50
N LEU A 127 13.18 1.65 -10.28
CA LEU A 127 13.61 2.93 -9.71
C LEU A 127 15.13 3.03 -9.62
N GLY A 128 15.82 1.97 -9.15
CA GLY A 128 17.28 1.92 -9.06
C GLY A 128 18.01 1.88 -10.41
N ALA A 129 17.31 1.64 -11.51
CA ALA A 129 17.85 1.83 -12.85
C ALA A 129 17.72 3.28 -13.36
N GLN A 130 16.85 4.08 -12.72
CA GLN A 130 16.48 5.44 -13.13
C GLN A 130 17.13 6.53 -12.28
N ILE A 131 17.53 6.22 -11.05
CA ILE A 131 18.24 7.12 -10.12
C ILE A 131 19.51 6.44 -9.57
N PRO A 132 20.51 7.19 -9.09
CA PRO A 132 21.67 6.60 -8.41
C PRO A 132 21.24 5.68 -7.27
N LEU A 133 21.90 4.52 -7.14
CA LEU A 133 21.47 3.45 -6.23
C LEU A 133 21.43 3.90 -4.77
N GLU A 134 22.31 4.83 -4.40
CA GLU A 134 22.41 5.40 -3.06
C GLU A 134 21.24 6.32 -2.71
N GLN A 135 20.49 6.79 -3.70
CA GLN A 135 19.31 7.64 -3.51
C GLN A 135 18.02 6.84 -3.31
N VAL A 136 18.00 5.56 -3.74
CA VAL A 136 16.80 4.71 -3.69
C VAL A 136 16.23 4.61 -2.27
N PRO A 137 17.02 4.36 -1.20
CA PRO A 137 16.48 4.27 0.15
C PRO A 137 15.81 5.57 0.62
N SER A 138 16.42 6.74 0.35
CA SER A 138 15.86 8.03 0.74
C SER A 138 14.57 8.36 -0.03
N VAL A 139 14.54 8.10 -1.34
CA VAL A 139 13.37 8.34 -2.18
C VAL A 139 12.21 7.43 -1.78
N GLN A 140 12.49 6.15 -1.52
CA GLN A 140 11.48 5.24 -1.00
C GLN A 140 10.86 5.76 0.30
N GLN A 141 11.68 6.19 1.26
CA GLN A 141 11.19 6.72 2.53
C GLN A 141 10.30 7.95 2.32
N GLU A 142 10.68 8.85 1.41
CA GLU A 142 9.87 10.02 1.02
C GLU A 142 8.49 9.59 0.48
N VAL A 143 8.47 8.62 -0.44
CA VAL A 143 7.21 8.09 -1.01
C VAL A 143 6.32 7.50 0.08
N VAL A 144 6.90 6.68 0.97
CA VAL A 144 6.15 6.03 2.07
C VAL A 144 5.56 7.08 3.02
N GLN A 145 6.35 8.08 3.42
CA GLN A 145 5.90 9.17 4.27
C GLN A 145 4.78 9.97 3.61
N LEU A 146 4.92 10.31 2.33
CA LEU A 146 3.93 11.08 1.59
C LEU A 146 2.62 10.30 1.40
N CYS A 147 2.68 9.01 1.08
CA CYS A 147 1.51 8.13 1.03
C CYS A 147 0.76 8.13 2.37
N ARG A 148 1.48 7.94 3.48
CA ARG A 148 0.88 7.97 4.82
C ARG A 148 0.30 9.35 5.16
N GLN A 149 1.00 10.44 4.80
CA GLN A 149 0.49 11.79 4.96
C GLN A 149 -0.83 11.97 4.23
N LEU A 150 -0.95 11.46 2.99
CA LEU A 150 -2.14 11.55 2.14
C LEU A 150 -3.20 10.45 2.37
N ASN A 151 -3.04 9.63 3.43
CA ASN A 151 -3.92 8.49 3.70
C ASN A 151 -4.07 7.54 2.49
N LYS A 152 -2.97 7.26 1.80
CA LYS A 152 -2.88 6.30 0.69
C LYS A 152 -2.02 5.10 1.14
N PRO A 153 -2.40 3.86 0.84
CA PRO A 153 -1.56 2.72 1.14
C PRO A 153 -0.35 2.71 0.21
N VAL A 154 0.76 2.22 0.72
CA VAL A 154 2.00 2.06 -0.05
C VAL A 154 2.50 0.63 0.02
N ILE A 155 2.86 0.09 -1.14
CA ILE A 155 3.54 -1.19 -1.29
C ILE A 155 5.02 -0.92 -1.54
N VAL A 156 5.92 -1.63 -0.87
CA VAL A 156 7.33 -1.69 -1.29
C VAL A 156 7.59 -3.03 -1.96
N ALA A 157 8.17 -2.97 -3.16
CA ALA A 157 8.30 -4.08 -4.08
C ALA A 157 9.74 -4.28 -4.58
N SER A 158 10.00 -5.53 -4.97
CA SER A 158 11.24 -6.05 -5.57
C SER A 158 12.43 -6.10 -4.62
N GLN A 159 13.28 -7.12 -4.77
CA GLN A 159 14.56 -7.27 -4.06
C GLN A 159 14.46 -7.27 -2.53
N LEU A 160 13.34 -7.73 -1.96
CA LEU A 160 13.22 -7.87 -0.50
C LEU A 160 13.91 -9.13 0.00
N LEU A 161 13.72 -10.27 -0.69
CA LEU A 161 14.30 -11.56 -0.36
C LEU A 161 14.85 -12.24 -1.63
N GLU A 162 15.46 -11.48 -2.54
CA GLU A 162 15.90 -11.93 -3.88
C GLU A 162 16.72 -13.23 -3.85
N SER A 163 17.63 -13.37 -2.89
CA SER A 163 18.46 -14.57 -2.74
C SER A 163 17.62 -15.84 -2.53
N MET A 164 16.40 -15.69 -2.00
CA MET A 164 15.49 -16.81 -1.74
C MET A 164 14.82 -17.38 -2.98
N ILE A 165 15.04 -16.79 -4.16
CA ILE A 165 14.73 -17.43 -5.44
C ILE A 165 15.52 -18.74 -5.56
N GLU A 166 16.80 -18.70 -5.19
CA GLU A 166 17.73 -19.82 -5.33
C GLU A 166 18.02 -20.56 -4.02
N PHE A 167 17.97 -19.85 -2.88
CA PHE A 167 18.39 -20.36 -1.58
C PHE A 167 17.24 -20.44 -0.56
N PRO A 168 17.26 -21.39 0.39
CA PRO A 168 16.16 -21.56 1.35
C PRO A 168 16.15 -20.53 2.49
N THR A 169 17.17 -19.69 2.60
CA THR A 169 17.39 -18.76 3.71
C THR A 169 17.87 -17.41 3.15
N PRO A 170 17.35 -16.27 3.64
CA PRO A 170 17.79 -14.97 3.18
C PRO A 170 19.16 -14.59 3.76
N THR A 171 19.76 -13.59 3.17
CA THR A 171 20.92 -12.89 3.72
C THR A 171 20.53 -12.00 4.90
N ARG A 172 21.51 -11.58 5.70
CA ARG A 172 21.28 -10.61 6.78
C ARG A 172 20.90 -9.22 6.26
N ALA A 173 21.43 -8.84 5.10
CA ALA A 173 21.08 -7.57 4.45
C ALA A 173 19.60 -7.54 4.05
N GLU A 174 19.07 -8.62 3.50
CA GLU A 174 17.64 -8.73 3.14
C GLU A 174 16.73 -8.70 4.37
N VAL A 175 17.11 -9.37 5.46
CA VAL A 175 16.36 -9.27 6.72
C VAL A 175 16.38 -7.84 7.27
N ALA A 176 17.53 -7.17 7.20
CA ALA A 176 17.64 -5.76 7.61
C ALA A 176 16.80 -4.83 6.73
N ASP A 177 16.75 -5.09 5.42
CA ASP A 177 15.92 -4.35 4.46
C ASP A 177 14.43 -4.50 4.79
N VAL A 178 13.92 -5.73 4.92
CA VAL A 178 12.53 -5.99 5.36
C VAL A 178 12.23 -5.29 6.69
N SER A 179 13.17 -5.34 7.64
CA SER A 179 13.00 -4.71 8.95
C SER A 179 12.86 -3.19 8.83
N GLU A 180 13.67 -2.57 7.99
CA GLU A 180 13.61 -1.14 7.76
C GLU A 180 12.31 -0.73 7.06
N MET A 181 11.79 -1.53 6.11
CA MET A 181 10.50 -1.23 5.46
C MET A 181 9.35 -1.18 6.47
N VAL A 182 9.35 -2.10 7.42
CA VAL A 182 8.33 -2.16 8.48
C VAL A 182 8.49 -0.96 9.42
N ARG A 183 9.73 -0.58 9.78
CA ARG A 183 10.00 0.64 10.58
C ARG A 183 9.56 1.91 9.88
N GLN A 184 9.66 1.96 8.54
CA GLN A 184 9.15 3.06 7.72
C GLN A 184 7.61 3.09 7.65
N ARG A 185 6.92 2.10 8.22
CA ARG A 185 5.45 1.98 8.30
C ARG A 185 4.79 1.79 6.94
N VAL A 186 5.44 1.05 6.05
CA VAL A 186 4.87 0.59 4.78
C VAL A 186 3.59 -0.23 5.05
N ASP A 187 2.58 -0.12 4.17
CA ASP A 187 1.32 -0.85 4.36
C ASP A 187 1.41 -2.31 3.93
N ALA A 188 2.17 -2.60 2.86
CA ALA A 188 2.39 -3.96 2.39
C ALA A 188 3.78 -4.16 1.76
N LEU A 189 4.30 -5.37 1.91
CA LEU A 189 5.54 -5.83 1.30
C LEU A 189 5.22 -6.85 0.21
N MET A 190 5.96 -6.82 -0.90
CA MET A 190 5.67 -7.65 -2.07
C MET A 190 6.85 -8.57 -2.44
N LEU A 191 6.58 -9.88 -2.50
CA LEU A 191 7.47 -10.84 -3.14
C LEU A 191 7.19 -10.87 -4.65
N SER A 192 8.25 -10.90 -5.44
CA SER A 192 8.21 -10.89 -6.90
C SER A 192 8.69 -12.24 -7.44
N GLY A 193 9.98 -12.37 -7.76
CA GLY A 193 10.56 -13.61 -8.28
C GLY A 193 10.54 -14.73 -7.24
N GLU A 194 10.65 -14.37 -5.95
CA GLU A 194 10.70 -15.29 -4.82
C GLU A 194 9.48 -16.20 -4.76
N SER A 195 8.29 -15.65 -5.05
CA SER A 195 7.01 -16.38 -5.04
C SER A 195 6.61 -16.89 -6.43
N ALA A 196 6.93 -16.15 -7.49
CA ALA A 196 6.48 -16.48 -8.85
C ALA A 196 7.28 -17.61 -9.51
N MET A 197 8.59 -17.68 -9.26
CA MET A 197 9.49 -18.65 -9.90
C MET A 197 10.56 -19.22 -8.96
N GLY A 198 10.60 -18.78 -7.70
CA GLY A 198 11.58 -19.21 -6.72
C GLY A 198 11.41 -20.67 -6.31
N LYS A 199 12.52 -21.27 -5.84
CA LYS A 199 12.55 -22.65 -5.35
C LYS A 199 11.91 -22.82 -3.97
N PHE A 200 11.71 -21.72 -3.23
CA PHE A 200 11.25 -21.74 -1.84
C PHE A 200 10.17 -20.69 -1.54
N PRO A 201 9.06 -20.62 -2.30
CA PRO A 201 8.06 -19.56 -2.18
C PRO A 201 7.41 -19.48 -0.80
N ASP A 202 7.04 -20.62 -0.21
CA ASP A 202 6.45 -20.67 1.13
C ASP A 202 7.43 -20.22 2.22
N LYS A 203 8.72 -20.52 2.06
CA LYS A 203 9.75 -20.08 3.01
C LYS A 203 9.97 -18.57 2.91
N ALA A 204 10.02 -18.02 1.70
CA ALA A 204 10.14 -16.58 1.50
C ALA A 204 8.96 -15.84 2.14
N LEU A 205 7.73 -16.33 1.95
CA LEU A 205 6.53 -15.77 2.59
C LEU A 205 6.62 -15.86 4.12
N ASN A 206 7.03 -17.01 4.67
CA ASN A 206 7.19 -17.19 6.11
C ASN A 206 8.25 -16.26 6.70
N VAL A 207 9.39 -16.11 6.04
CA VAL A 207 10.45 -15.17 6.45
C VAL A 207 9.92 -13.75 6.49
N LEU A 208 9.26 -13.29 5.41
CA LEU A 208 8.70 -11.96 5.33
C LEU A 208 7.73 -11.70 6.49
N ARG A 209 6.82 -12.66 6.73
CA ARG A 209 5.86 -12.60 7.85
C ARG A 209 6.55 -12.56 9.22
N THR A 210 7.47 -13.47 9.48
CA THR A 210 8.14 -13.58 10.80
C THR A 210 8.95 -12.34 11.12
N VAL A 211 9.71 -11.81 10.16
CA VAL A 211 10.49 -10.59 10.34
C VAL A 211 9.56 -9.41 10.57
N SER A 212 8.50 -9.24 9.76
CA SER A 212 7.55 -8.15 9.95
C SER A 212 6.88 -8.15 11.31
N LEU A 213 6.36 -9.31 11.75
CA LEU A 213 5.70 -9.42 13.06
C LEU A 213 6.65 -9.09 14.22
N ARG A 214 7.91 -9.54 14.16
CA ARG A 214 8.89 -9.24 15.20
C ARG A 214 9.23 -7.74 15.26
N ILE A 215 9.35 -7.09 14.11
CA ILE A 215 9.67 -5.65 14.06
C ILE A 215 8.47 -4.81 14.50
N GLU A 216 7.25 -5.18 14.11
CA GLU A 216 6.02 -4.53 14.59
C GLU A 216 5.90 -4.66 16.11
N GLU A 217 6.18 -5.84 16.68
CA GLU A 217 6.25 -6.04 18.12
C GLU A 217 7.28 -5.14 18.79
N TRP A 218 8.50 -5.10 18.26
CA TRP A 218 9.54 -4.22 18.77
C TRP A 218 9.14 -2.74 18.72
N CYS A 219 8.47 -2.30 17.64
CA CYS A 219 7.95 -0.93 17.54
C CYS A 219 6.91 -0.60 18.63
N ARG A 220 6.09 -1.57 19.04
CA ARG A 220 5.13 -1.43 20.16
C ARG A 220 5.84 -1.35 21.50
N GLU A 221 6.81 -2.23 21.74
CA GLU A 221 7.63 -2.25 22.97
C GLU A 221 8.32 -0.89 23.20
N GLU A 222 8.86 -0.31 22.13
CA GLU A 222 9.54 1.00 22.13
C GLU A 222 8.57 2.21 22.05
N LYS A 223 7.25 1.96 22.04
CA LYS A 223 6.20 3.01 21.97
C LYS A 223 6.39 4.00 20.82
N LEU A 224 6.94 3.54 19.69
CA LEU A 224 7.29 4.41 18.55
C LEU A 224 6.06 5.05 17.87
N HIS A 225 4.85 4.53 18.11
CA HIS A 225 3.63 5.05 17.51
C HIS A 225 3.03 6.28 18.23
N GLN A 226 3.47 6.61 19.45
CA GLN A 226 2.80 7.60 20.30
C GLN A 226 2.96 9.07 19.86
N HIS A 227 3.88 9.39 18.94
CA HIS A 227 4.31 10.77 18.66
C HIS A 227 4.11 11.27 17.23
N ALA A 228 3.35 10.58 16.39
CA ALA A 228 3.16 11.03 15.01
C ALA A 228 2.05 12.10 14.90
N THR A 229 2.42 13.38 14.94
CA THR A 229 1.52 14.47 14.52
C THR A 229 1.32 14.39 13.01
N LEU A 230 0.17 13.86 12.59
CA LEU A 230 -0.22 13.82 11.18
C LEU A 230 -0.87 15.16 10.81
N GLN A 231 -0.54 15.67 9.62
CA GLN A 231 -1.24 16.83 9.07
C GLN A 231 -2.71 16.48 8.79
N GLN A 232 -3.59 17.42 9.08
CA GLN A 232 -5.01 17.30 8.77
C GLN A 232 -5.20 17.19 7.25
N LEU A 233 -6.00 16.22 6.82
CA LEU A 233 -6.33 16.01 5.41
C LEU A 233 -7.67 16.61 5.03
N ALA A 234 -8.64 16.53 5.95
CA ALA A 234 -10.01 16.83 5.66
C ALA A 234 -10.24 18.33 5.41
N THR A 235 -10.86 18.62 4.27
CA THR A 235 -11.28 19.98 3.88
C THR A 235 -12.74 20.24 4.24
N SER A 236 -13.60 19.21 4.26
CA SER A 236 -15.00 19.31 4.67
C SER A 236 -15.16 19.08 6.17
N LEU A 237 -16.16 19.70 6.81
CA LEU A 237 -16.41 19.54 8.24
C LEU A 237 -16.69 18.07 8.61
N THR A 238 -17.47 17.35 7.80
CA THR A 238 -17.81 15.94 8.03
C THR A 238 -16.57 15.04 8.01
N ASP A 239 -15.66 15.27 7.06
CA ASP A 239 -14.40 14.53 6.98
C ASP A 239 -13.48 14.91 8.15
N GLN A 240 -13.49 16.18 8.59
CA GLN A 240 -12.71 16.62 9.74
C GLN A 240 -13.18 15.93 11.02
N ILE A 241 -14.49 15.80 11.21
CA ILE A 241 -15.05 15.05 12.34
C ILE A 241 -14.62 13.57 12.26
N SER A 242 -14.69 12.94 11.08
CA SER A 242 -14.21 11.55 10.89
C SER A 242 -12.74 11.41 11.29
N GLU A 243 -11.89 12.32 10.79
CA GLU A 243 -10.45 12.33 11.03
C GLU A 243 -10.14 12.52 12.52
N GLN A 244 -10.78 13.48 13.20
CA GLN A 244 -10.56 13.71 14.62
C GLN A 244 -11.05 12.55 15.49
N ILE A 245 -12.20 11.94 15.16
CA ILE A 245 -12.69 10.75 15.87
C ILE A 245 -11.71 9.58 15.72
N CYS A 246 -11.18 9.34 14.51
CA CYS A 246 -10.22 8.26 14.29
C CYS A 246 -8.88 8.53 15.00
N ASN A 247 -8.38 9.77 14.95
CA ASN A 247 -7.15 10.17 15.64
C ASN A 247 -7.31 10.01 17.16
N ALA A 248 -8.43 10.48 17.72
CA ALA A 248 -8.74 10.32 19.14
C ALA A 248 -8.94 8.85 19.53
N GLY A 249 -9.58 8.06 18.68
CA GLY A 249 -9.79 6.63 18.89
C GLY A 249 -8.50 5.83 18.91
N ALA A 250 -7.60 6.07 17.96
CA ALA A 250 -6.28 5.45 17.94
C ALA A 250 -5.43 5.87 19.17
N LEU A 251 -5.45 7.16 19.52
CA LEU A 251 -4.75 7.66 20.71
C LEU A 251 -5.31 7.04 22.00
N MET A 252 -6.63 6.94 22.10
CA MET A 252 -7.31 6.35 23.25
C MET A 252 -7.01 4.85 23.36
N ALA A 253 -7.03 4.13 22.25
CA ALA A 253 -6.67 2.71 22.22
C ALA A 253 -5.25 2.49 22.76
N ASN A 254 -4.28 3.29 22.32
CA ASN A 254 -2.90 3.17 22.79
C ASN A 254 -2.75 3.58 24.27
N LYS A 255 -3.44 4.64 24.72
CA LYS A 255 -3.35 5.11 26.12
C LYS A 255 -4.03 4.18 27.12
N LEU A 256 -5.13 3.55 26.71
CA LEU A 256 -5.87 2.62 27.55
C LEU A 256 -5.37 1.17 27.39
N GLU A 257 -4.36 0.95 26.55
CA GLU A 257 -3.87 -0.38 26.19
C GLU A 257 -5.03 -1.31 25.77
N ALA A 258 -5.93 -0.77 24.93
CA ALA A 258 -7.09 -1.49 24.45
C ALA A 258 -6.66 -2.74 23.66
N ASP A 259 -7.41 -3.83 23.80
CA ASP A 259 -7.12 -5.10 23.14
C ASP A 259 -7.44 -5.05 21.64
N ALA A 260 -8.38 -4.19 21.21
CA ALA A 260 -8.70 -3.99 19.80
C ALA A 260 -9.45 -2.68 19.51
N ILE A 261 -9.39 -2.24 18.24
CA ILE A 261 -10.29 -1.22 17.69
C ILE A 261 -11.30 -1.90 16.77
N PHE A 262 -12.57 -1.57 16.95
CA PHE A 262 -13.66 -2.00 16.07
C PHE A 262 -14.09 -0.80 15.24
N VAL A 263 -14.08 -0.93 13.93
CA VAL A 263 -14.56 0.14 13.04
C VAL A 263 -15.65 -0.37 12.12
N PHE A 264 -16.82 0.23 12.24
CA PHE A 264 -17.96 -0.03 11.37
C PHE A 264 -17.97 1.02 10.27
N THR A 265 -17.73 0.60 9.02
CA THR A 265 -17.55 1.51 7.90
C THR A 265 -18.24 1.05 6.62
N LYS A 266 -18.98 1.96 5.97
CA LYS A 266 -19.57 1.69 4.65
C LYS A 266 -18.55 1.81 3.52
N GLY A 267 -17.83 2.93 3.48
CA GLY A 267 -16.88 3.27 2.41
C GLY A 267 -15.41 2.95 2.70
N GLY A 268 -15.08 2.49 3.91
CA GLY A 268 -13.70 2.22 4.31
C GLY A 268 -12.91 3.43 4.80
N HIS A 269 -13.47 4.63 4.76
CA HIS A 269 -12.75 5.87 5.06
C HIS A 269 -12.25 5.94 6.51
N MET A 270 -13.13 5.71 7.51
CA MET A 270 -12.73 5.71 8.91
C MET A 270 -11.71 4.59 9.23
N ALA A 271 -11.88 3.41 8.63
CA ALA A 271 -10.93 2.32 8.80
C ALA A 271 -9.54 2.69 8.25
N SER A 272 -9.49 3.35 7.09
CA SER A 272 -8.25 3.89 6.53
C SER A 272 -7.59 4.93 7.44
N LEU A 273 -8.38 5.84 8.01
CA LEU A 273 -7.87 6.85 8.94
C LEU A 273 -7.31 6.23 10.23
N LEU A 274 -7.98 5.21 10.79
CA LEU A 274 -7.45 4.46 11.93
C LEU A 274 -6.14 3.75 11.58
N SER A 275 -6.10 3.07 10.42
CA SER A 275 -4.87 2.42 9.93
C SER A 275 -3.72 3.42 9.80
N ARG A 276 -3.96 4.62 9.25
CA ARG A 276 -2.97 5.70 9.09
C ARG A 276 -2.32 6.13 10.41
N ASN A 277 -3.07 6.09 11.51
CA ASN A 277 -2.58 6.41 12.85
C ASN A 277 -1.64 5.35 13.43
N ARG A 278 -1.65 4.12 12.90
CA ARG A 278 -0.83 2.98 13.36
C ARG A 278 -1.01 2.69 14.87
N PRO A 279 -2.25 2.44 15.33
CA PRO A 279 -2.48 2.01 16.72
C PRO A 279 -1.77 0.69 17.01
N ASP A 280 -1.44 0.46 18.28
CA ASP A 280 -0.68 -0.72 18.71
C ASP A 280 -1.54 -2.01 18.72
N CYS A 281 -2.85 -1.86 18.82
CA CYS A 281 -3.81 -2.96 18.81
C CYS A 281 -4.36 -3.25 17.41
N PRO A 282 -4.84 -4.48 17.13
CA PRO A 282 -5.47 -4.82 15.86
C PRO A 282 -6.73 -4.00 15.60
N ILE A 283 -6.98 -3.70 14.32
CA ILE A 283 -8.17 -2.97 13.88
C ILE A 283 -9.10 -3.92 13.12
N PHE A 284 -10.20 -4.29 13.75
CA PHE A 284 -11.26 -5.07 13.10
C PHE A 284 -12.21 -4.14 12.36
N ALA A 285 -12.17 -4.20 11.03
CA ALA A 285 -13.02 -3.38 10.18
C ALA A 285 -14.23 -4.18 9.69
N PHE A 286 -15.43 -3.64 9.84
CA PHE A 286 -16.68 -4.25 9.41
C PHE A 286 -17.30 -3.41 8.31
N THR A 287 -17.76 -4.05 7.25
CA THR A 287 -18.43 -3.41 6.11
C THR A 287 -19.46 -4.36 5.49
N ASP A 288 -20.53 -3.84 4.90
CA ASP A 288 -21.52 -4.61 4.13
C ASP A 288 -21.07 -4.83 2.66
N SER A 289 -20.07 -4.07 2.19
CA SER A 289 -19.54 -4.16 0.84
C SER A 289 -18.40 -5.18 0.72
N LYS A 290 -18.54 -6.10 -0.25
CA LYS A 290 -17.48 -7.09 -0.57
C LYS A 290 -16.21 -6.39 -1.07
N ASP A 291 -16.38 -5.40 -1.95
CA ASP A 291 -15.24 -4.75 -2.61
C ASP A 291 -14.49 -3.84 -1.63
N VAL A 292 -15.20 -3.14 -0.74
CA VAL A 292 -14.58 -2.37 0.34
C VAL A 292 -13.79 -3.31 1.25
N ARG A 293 -14.38 -4.45 1.67
CA ARG A 293 -13.67 -5.44 2.49
C ARG A 293 -12.36 -5.88 1.83
N ILE A 294 -12.38 -6.16 0.52
CA ILE A 294 -11.17 -6.58 -0.19
C ILE A 294 -10.14 -5.44 -0.23
N ASN A 295 -10.57 -4.22 -0.59
CA ASN A 295 -9.70 -3.05 -0.66
C ASN A 295 -9.00 -2.73 0.68
N LEU A 296 -9.70 -2.95 1.79
CA LEU A 296 -9.14 -2.71 3.13
C LEU A 296 -7.97 -3.64 3.49
N ASN A 297 -7.80 -4.81 2.83
CA ASN A 297 -6.65 -5.69 3.10
C ASN A 297 -5.30 -5.06 2.74
N LEU A 298 -5.29 -4.05 1.86
CA LEU A 298 -4.05 -3.35 1.49
C LEU A 298 -3.60 -2.33 2.55
N ARG A 299 -4.44 -2.02 3.54
CA ARG A 299 -4.15 -1.05 4.59
C ARG A 299 -3.53 -1.76 5.80
N TRP A 300 -2.46 -1.19 6.33
CA TRP A 300 -1.78 -1.77 7.49
C TRP A 300 -2.72 -1.98 8.69
N GLY A 301 -2.57 -3.11 9.39
CA GLY A 301 -3.23 -3.38 10.67
C GLY A 301 -4.74 -3.63 10.59
N LEU A 302 -5.36 -3.50 9.41
CA LEU A 302 -6.78 -3.79 9.22
C LEU A 302 -7.01 -5.29 9.04
N ILE A 303 -8.01 -5.80 9.75
CA ILE A 303 -8.54 -7.15 9.60
C ILE A 303 -10.02 -7.01 9.19
N PRO A 304 -10.33 -7.00 7.88
CA PRO A 304 -11.65 -6.65 7.40
C PRO A 304 -12.61 -7.85 7.35
N PHE A 305 -13.85 -7.62 7.77
CA PHE A 305 -14.95 -8.58 7.75
C PHE A 305 -16.14 -8.02 6.99
N ARG A 306 -16.82 -8.92 6.26
CA ARG A 306 -18.14 -8.60 5.72
C ARG A 306 -19.18 -8.89 6.79
N LEU A 307 -20.03 -7.90 7.08
CA LEU A 307 -21.14 -8.01 8.00
C LEU A 307 -22.31 -7.19 7.44
N ASP A 308 -23.48 -7.81 7.30
CA ASP A 308 -24.69 -7.07 6.93
C ASP A 308 -25.18 -6.27 8.14
N PHE A 309 -25.24 -4.95 7.97
CA PHE A 309 -25.58 -4.03 9.06
C PHE A 309 -27.08 -4.01 9.34
N SER A 310 -27.41 -4.03 10.63
CA SER A 310 -28.72 -3.65 11.15
C SER A 310 -28.75 -2.14 11.43
N GLU A 311 -29.96 -1.57 11.49
CA GLU A 311 -30.18 -0.21 12.03
C GLU A 311 -29.86 -0.11 13.52
N ASP A 312 -29.89 -1.24 14.23
CA ASP A 312 -29.50 -1.35 15.62
C ASP A 312 -27.97 -1.57 15.76
N ILE A 313 -27.27 -0.52 16.19
CA ILE A 313 -25.82 -0.54 16.44
C ILE A 313 -25.45 -1.56 17.54
N GLU A 314 -26.29 -1.73 18.55
CA GLU A 314 -26.04 -2.68 19.63
C GLU A 314 -26.17 -4.12 19.12
N LEU A 315 -27.11 -4.38 18.22
CA LEU A 315 -27.20 -5.67 17.54
C LEU A 315 -25.96 -5.93 16.67
N ASN A 316 -25.45 -4.92 15.96
CA ASN A 316 -24.22 -5.05 15.17
C ASN A 316 -23.02 -5.40 16.07
N LEU A 317 -22.86 -4.73 17.22
CA LEU A 317 -21.82 -5.03 18.21
C LEU A 317 -21.93 -6.46 18.76
N ARG A 318 -23.12 -6.91 19.14
CA ARG A 318 -23.33 -8.28 19.65
C ARG A 318 -22.99 -9.34 18.60
N ARG A 319 -23.34 -9.09 17.33
CA ARG A 319 -22.98 -9.96 16.21
C ARG A 319 -21.47 -10.03 16.01
N THR A 320 -20.76 -8.90 16.04
CA THR A 320 -19.30 -8.89 15.90
C THR A 320 -18.59 -9.55 17.07
N PHE A 321 -19.06 -9.35 18.31
CA PHE A 321 -18.53 -10.05 19.48
C PHE A 321 -18.67 -11.57 19.33
N SER A 322 -19.85 -12.04 18.94
CA SER A 322 -20.11 -13.48 18.75
C SER A 322 -19.21 -14.05 17.65
N LEU A 323 -19.09 -13.34 16.53
CA LEU A 323 -18.27 -13.73 15.38
C LEU A 323 -16.78 -13.85 15.74
N LEU A 324 -16.23 -12.83 16.39
CA LEU A 324 -14.80 -12.79 16.71
C LEU A 324 -14.42 -13.74 17.85
N LYS A 325 -15.30 -13.94 18.84
CA LYS A 325 -15.11 -14.97 19.88
C LYS A 325 -15.09 -16.36 19.28
N ALA A 326 -16.01 -16.67 18.35
CA ALA A 326 -16.04 -17.96 17.66
C ALA A 326 -14.76 -18.23 16.84
N ARG A 327 -14.06 -17.17 16.42
CA ARG A 327 -12.76 -17.26 15.73
C ARG A 327 -11.55 -17.19 16.66
N GLY A 328 -11.75 -17.06 17.97
CA GLY A 328 -10.67 -16.94 18.95
C GLY A 328 -9.84 -15.66 18.82
N MET A 329 -10.41 -14.61 18.21
CA MET A 329 -9.71 -13.33 17.97
C MET A 329 -9.87 -12.33 19.11
N ILE A 330 -10.87 -12.53 19.97
CA ILE A 330 -11.17 -11.74 21.17
C ILE A 330 -11.70 -12.67 22.28
N LYS A 331 -11.67 -12.21 23.52
CA LYS A 331 -12.21 -12.90 24.70
C LYS A 331 -13.10 -11.97 25.54
N THR A 332 -13.90 -12.56 26.44
CA THR A 332 -14.67 -11.80 27.44
C THR A 332 -13.71 -11.00 28.34
N GLY A 333 -14.05 -9.75 28.60
CA GLY A 333 -13.25 -8.83 29.41
C GLY A 333 -12.33 -7.90 28.61
N ASP A 334 -12.06 -8.22 27.34
CA ASP A 334 -11.23 -7.38 26.46
C ASP A 334 -11.82 -5.97 26.33
N LEU A 335 -10.96 -4.96 26.44
CA LEU A 335 -11.28 -3.56 26.28
C LEU A 335 -11.19 -3.16 24.81
N ILE A 336 -12.26 -2.65 24.25
CA ILE A 336 -12.33 -2.26 22.84
C ILE A 336 -12.74 -0.80 22.66
N ILE A 337 -12.18 -0.18 21.62
CA ILE A 337 -12.62 1.13 21.12
C ILE A 337 -13.46 0.90 19.87
N ALA A 338 -14.75 1.22 19.92
CA ALA A 338 -15.65 1.12 18.78
C ALA A 338 -15.85 2.49 18.13
N VAL A 339 -15.65 2.56 16.82
CA VAL A 339 -15.85 3.73 15.97
C VAL A 339 -16.83 3.38 14.85
N SER A 340 -17.75 4.28 14.50
CA SER A 340 -18.78 4.02 13.48
C SER A 340 -19.08 5.26 12.65
N ASP A 341 -19.23 5.08 11.33
CA ASP A 341 -19.83 6.04 10.37
C ASP A 341 -21.26 5.66 9.93
N ILE A 342 -21.84 4.61 10.53
CA ILE A 342 -23.14 4.08 10.13
C ILE A 342 -24.27 4.84 10.83
N ALA A 343 -25.12 5.49 10.03
CA ALA A 343 -26.38 6.06 10.49
C ALA A 343 -27.53 5.03 10.39
N PRO A 344 -28.52 5.06 11.31
CA PRO A 344 -29.82 4.45 11.07
C PRO A 344 -30.46 5.06 9.81
N SER A 345 -31.07 4.23 8.97
CA SER A 345 -31.66 4.62 7.67
C SER A 345 -32.66 5.80 7.75
N ASN A 346 -33.22 6.07 8.93
CA ASN A 346 -34.26 7.08 9.18
C ASN A 346 -33.74 8.47 9.58
N GLN A 347 -32.42 8.72 9.57
CA GLN A 347 -31.87 10.06 9.77
C GLN A 347 -30.96 10.46 8.61
N SER A 348 -31.22 11.63 8.03
CA SER A 348 -30.37 12.27 7.03
C SER A 348 -28.98 12.66 7.56
N ASN A 349 -28.77 12.57 8.88
CA ASN A 349 -27.53 12.94 9.53
C ASN A 349 -26.70 11.68 9.83
N MET A 350 -25.50 11.65 9.28
CA MET A 350 -24.49 10.63 9.57
C MET A 350 -24.09 10.71 11.05
N LEU A 351 -24.42 9.68 11.85
CA LEU A 351 -24.01 9.61 13.25
C LEU A 351 -22.58 9.05 13.33
N GLN A 352 -21.62 9.90 13.67
CA GLN A 352 -20.25 9.49 13.95
C GLN A 352 -20.07 9.37 15.47
N SER A 353 -19.56 8.24 15.95
CA SER A 353 -19.37 8.02 17.39
C SER A 353 -18.07 7.27 17.69
N ILE A 354 -17.59 7.47 18.93
CA ILE A 354 -16.52 6.70 19.56
C ILE A 354 -17.06 6.16 20.89
N GLN A 355 -16.83 4.87 21.15
CA GLN A 355 -17.29 4.20 22.37
C GLN A 355 -16.17 3.35 22.94
N VAL A 356 -16.03 3.34 24.27
CA VAL A 356 -15.16 2.41 25.00
C VAL A 356 -16.03 1.34 25.60
N ARG A 357 -15.75 0.06 25.31
CA ARG A 357 -16.54 -1.06 25.82
C ARG A 357 -15.67 -2.19 26.31
N LYS A 358 -16.21 -2.99 27.23
CA LYS A 358 -15.67 -4.30 27.55
C LYS A 358 -16.51 -5.37 26.87
N ILE A 359 -15.85 -6.37 26.30
CA ILE A 359 -16.54 -7.48 25.65
C ILE A 359 -17.25 -8.30 26.75
N PRO A 360 -18.59 -8.51 26.64
CA PRO A 360 -19.38 -9.16 27.68
C PRO A 360 -19.07 -10.64 27.85
#